data_AF-A0A655JSM6-F1
#
_entry.id   AF-A0A655JSM6-F1
#
_cell.length_a   1.000
_cell.length_b   1.000
_cell.length_c   1.000
_cell.angle_alpha   90.00
_cell.angle_beta   90.00
_cell.angle_gamma   90.00
#
_symmetry.space_group_name_H-M   'P 1'
#
loop_
_entity.id
_entity.type
_entity.pdbx_description
1 polymer ?
#
loop_
_entity_poly.entity_id
_entity_poly.type
_entity_poly.pdbx_seq_one_letter_code
_entity_poly.pdbx_strand_id
1 'polypeptide(L)' 'MLCPDLRGAGWSSAPRSRYTKTEMADDLAAVLDGLGVAKVKLVAHDWGGPVAFIMMLRHPEKVTGFSA' A
#
# COMPACT_ATOMS: atom_id res chain seq x y z
N MET A 1 7.28 4.19 -11.64
CA MET A 1 6.04 3.47 -11.34
C MET A 1 6.41 2.36 -10.37
N LEU A 2 5.74 2.25 -9.23
CA LEU A 2 5.98 1.20 -8.24
C LEU A 2 4.78 0.27 -8.26
N CYS A 3 5.02 -1.03 -8.45
CA CYS A 3 3.99 -2.06 -8.47
C CYS A 3 4.37 -3.17 -7.46
N PRO A 4 4.28 -2.90 -6.16
CA PRO A 4 4.64 -3.88 -5.14
C PRO A 4 3.60 -5.00 -5.07
N ASP A 5 4.07 -6.23 -4.87
CA ASP A 5 3.20 -7.33 -4.45
C ASP A 5 2.77 -7.12 -3.00
N LEU A 6 1.47 -7.20 -2.71
CA LEU A 6 0.96 -7.12 -1.34
C LEU A 6 1.48 -8.29 -0.50
N ARG A 7 1.48 -8.14 0.84
CA ARG A 7 1.75 -9.26 1.75
C ARG A 7 0.93 -10.49 1.37
N GLY A 8 1.58 -11.64 1.27
CA GLY A 8 0.95 -12.91 0.87
C GLY A 8 0.63 -13.05 -0.62
N ALA A 9 1.07 -12.11 -1.47
CA ALA A 9 0.91 -12.18 -2.92
C ALA A 9 2.27 -12.21 -3.62
N GLY A 10 2.32 -12.82 -4.81
CA GLY A 10 3.49 -12.80 -5.70
C GLY A 10 4.77 -13.23 -5.02
N TRP A 11 5.78 -12.35 -5.06
CA TRP A 11 7.09 -12.56 -4.43
C TRP A 11 7.22 -11.93 -3.04
N SER A 12 6.18 -11.28 -2.55
CA SER A 12 6.16 -10.79 -1.17
C SER A 12 6.02 -11.94 -0.19
N SER A 13 6.61 -11.77 1.00
CA SER A 13 6.48 -12.76 2.08
C SER A 13 5.01 -13.02 2.44
N ALA A 14 4.72 -14.26 2.87
CA ALA A 14 3.38 -14.69 3.32
C ALA A 14 3.38 -15.00 4.83
N PRO A 15 3.56 -13.99 5.70
CA PRO A 15 3.64 -14.21 7.15
C PRO A 15 2.30 -14.71 7.70
N ARG A 16 2.32 -15.41 8.83
CA ARG A 16 1.09 -15.78 9.53
C ARG A 16 0.48 -14.53 10.18
N SER A 17 -0.42 -13.87 9.46
CA SER A 17 -1.08 -12.61 9.84
C SER A 17 -2.60 -12.68 9.65
N ARG A 18 -3.31 -11.62 10.04
CA ARG A 18 -4.74 -11.45 9.73
C ARG A 18 -5.01 -10.95 8.31
N TYR A 19 -3.98 -10.46 7.61
CA TYR A 19 -4.09 -9.93 6.24
C TYR A 19 -5.14 -8.82 6.11
N THR A 20 -5.22 -7.97 7.13
CA THR A 20 -6.17 -6.86 7.11
C THR A 20 -5.75 -5.83 6.07
N LYS A 21 -6.71 -5.08 5.55
CA LYS A 21 -6.40 -4.01 4.59
C LYS A 21 -5.59 -2.88 5.21
N THR A 22 -5.74 -2.67 6.52
CA THR A 22 -4.90 -1.79 7.33
C THR A 22 -3.45 -2.26 7.36
N GLU A 23 -3.22 -3.54 7.64
CA GLU A 23 -1.88 -4.15 7.60
C GLU A 23 -1.22 -4.02 6.22
N MET A 24 -1.99 -4.19 5.15
CA MET A 24 -1.51 -4.00 3.77
C MET A 24 -1.18 -2.54 3.47
N ALA A 25 -1.99 -1.59 3.93
CA ALA A 25 -1.77 -0.16 3.72
C ALA A 25 -0.52 0.33 4.47
N ASP A 26 -0.31 -0.16 5.70
CA ASP A 26 0.85 0.17 6.52
C ASP A 26 2.14 -0.43 5.92
N ASP A 27 2.08 -1.62 5.31
CA ASP A 27 3.23 -2.16 4.54
C ASP A 27 3.60 -1.28 3.35
N LEU A 28 2.61 -0.81 2.58
CA LEU A 28 2.87 0.06 1.44
C LEU A 28 3.55 1.36 1.89
N ALA A 29 3.12 1.95 3.00
CA ALA A 29 3.76 3.12 3.59
C ALA A 29 5.22 2.82 4.01
N ALA A 30 5.45 1.67 4.64
CA ALA A 30 6.79 1.23 5.04
C ALA A 30 7.70 0.95 3.83
N VAL A 31 7.16 0.43 2.72
CA VAL A 31 7.89 0.27 1.46
C VAL A 31 8.33 1.63 0.92
N LEU A 32 7.47 2.65 0.95
CA LEU A 32 7.86 4.00 0.53
C LEU A 32 8.99 4.56 1.39
N ASP A 33 8.92 4.36 2.72
CA ASP A 33 9.97 4.78 3.65
C ASP A 33 11.30 4.08 3.37
N GLY A 34 11.27 2.75 3.16
CA GLY A 34 12.46 1.96 2.84
C GLY A 34 13.10 2.37 1.51
N LEU A 35 12.31 2.88 0.56
CA LEU A 35 12.79 3.38 -0.73
C LEU A 35 13.15 4.88 -0.71
N GLY A 36 12.93 5.59 0.40
CA GLY A 36 13.15 7.04 0.49
C GLY A 36 12.18 7.88 -0.34
N VAL A 37 10.99 7.35 -0.65
CA VAL A 37 9.98 8.03 -1.47
C VAL A 37 9.01 8.76 -0.56
N ALA A 38 9.02 10.10 -0.62
CA ALA A 38 8.20 10.92 0.27
C ALA A 38 6.69 10.82 -0.03
N LYS A 39 6.28 10.91 -1.31
CA LYS A 39 4.86 10.90 -1.71
C LYS A 39 4.64 10.21 -3.05
N VAL A 40 3.44 9.66 -3.24
CA VAL A 40 3.03 9.00 -4.49
C VAL A 40 1.59 9.34 -4.88
N LYS A 41 1.28 9.23 -6.17
CA LYS A 41 -0.11 9.10 -6.64
C LYS A 41 -0.47 7.61 -6.66
N LEU A 42 -1.60 7.25 -6.06
CA LEU A 42 -2.07 5.87 -5.98
C LEU A 42 -2.93 5.52 -7.20
N VAL A 43 -2.73 4.30 -7.69
CA VAL A 43 -3.59 3.63 -8.68
C VAL A 43 -3.92 2.26 -8.10
N ALA A 44 -5.20 1.89 -8.03
CA ALA A 44 -5.58 0.63 -7.41
C ALA A 44 -6.83 0.01 -8.01
N HIS A 45 -6.81 -1.31 -8.18
CA HIS A 45 -7.90 -2.10 -8.75
C HIS A 45 -8.30 -3.22 -7.77
N ASP A 46 -9.59 -3.57 -7.75
CA ASP A 46 -10.13 -4.71 -6.97
C ASP A 46 -9.72 -4.65 -5.48
N TRP A 47 -8.98 -5.65 -4.96
CA TRP A 47 -8.52 -5.69 -3.57
C TRP A 47 -7.55 -4.56 -3.20
N GLY A 48 -6.90 -3.95 -4.20
CA GLY A 48 -6.06 -2.78 -4.00
C GLY A 48 -6.86 -1.51 -3.66
N GLY A 49 -8.12 -1.42 -4.09
CA GLY A 49 -8.97 -0.24 -3.85
C GLY A 49 -9.14 0.08 -2.37
N PRO A 50 -9.64 -0.86 -1.54
CA PRO A 50 -9.75 -0.65 -0.10
C PRO A 50 -8.40 -0.38 0.59
N VAL A 51 -7.31 -1.02 0.13
CA VAL A 51 -5.96 -0.79 0.68
C VAL A 51 -5.50 0.65 0.40
N ALA A 52 -5.64 1.12 -0.85
CA ALA A 52 -5.30 2.48 -1.24
C ALA A 52 -6.15 3.51 -0.49
N PHE A 53 -7.45 3.24 -0.32
CA PHE A 53 -8.32 4.12 0.47
C PHE A 53 -7.88 4.23 1.93
N ILE A 54 -7.53 3.11 2.56
CA ILE A 54 -7.02 3.11 3.94
C ILE A 54 -5.65 3.79 4.03
N MET A 55 -4.77 3.60 3.05
CA MET A 55 -3.48 4.29 2.98
C MET A 55 -3.65 5.80 2.93
N MET A 56 -4.58 6.31 2.12
CA MET A 56 -4.89 7.76 2.08
C MET A 56 -5.35 8.32 3.41
N LEU A 57 -6.15 7.56 4.17
CA LEU A 57 -6.66 8.01 5.46
C LEU A 57 -5.61 7.95 6.57
N ARG A 58 -4.71 6.96 6.53
CA ARG A 58 -3.72 6.71 7.60
C ARG A 58 -2.40 7.42 7.38
N HIS A 59 -1.99 7.58 6.12
CA HIS A 59 -0.73 8.19 5.69
C HIS A 59 -0.98 9.31 4.67
N PRO A 60 -1.85 10.30 4.97
CA PRO A 60 -2.21 11.36 4.01
C PRO A 60 -1.01 12.17 3.53
N GLU A 61 0.04 12.29 4.35
CA GLU A 61 1.28 12.96 4.00
C GLU A 61 2.04 12.28 2.85
N LYS A 62 1.80 10.98 2.61
CA LYS A 62 2.43 10.17 1.56
C LYS A 62 1.64 10.12 0.26
N VAL A 63 0.44 10.70 0.19
CA VAL A 63 -0.42 10.59 -1.01
C VAL A 63 -0.69 11.95 -1.64
N THR A 64 -0.48 12.06 -2.95
CA THR A 64 -0.78 13.28 -3.73
C THR A 64 -2.07 13.17 -4.55
N GLY A 65 -2.62 11.97 -4.71
CA GLY A 65 -3.89 11.72 -5.38
C GLY A 65 -4.17 10.24 -5.55
N PHE A 66 -5.38 9.90 -6.00
CA PHE A 66 -5.83 8.52 -6.19
C PHE A 66 -6.61 8.38 -7.49
N SER A 67 -6.50 7.21 -8.11
CA SER A 67 -7.31 6.79 -9.25
C SER A 67 -7.65 5.31 -9.06
N ALA A 68 -8.94 4.99 -9.16
CA ALA A 68 -9.45 3.62 -9.14
C ALA A 68 -9.42 3.03 -10.55
#